data_AF-A0A3D5CUN7-F1
#
_entry.id   AF-A0A3D5CUN7-F1
#
_cell.length_a   1.000
_cell.length_b   1.000
_cell.length_c   1.000
_cell.angle_alpha   90.00
_cell.angle_beta   90.00
_cell.angle_gamma   90.00
#
_symmetry.space_group_name_H-M   'P 1'
#
loop_
_entity.id
_entity.type
_entity.pdbx_description
1 polymer ?
#
loop_
_entity_poly.entity_id
_entity_poly.type
_entity_poly.pdbx_seq_one_letter_code
_entity_poly.pdbx_strand_id
1 'polypeptide(L)'
;ALALIDSSDPFLRDKGACAKGSFFQIIPFFVEFGKYVNKIEHPTLEIYTSKLEQSYLGRHLNLAYDHQLNSFSLENEIVVLDRNIKLSNCFFS
;
A
#
# COMPACT_ATOMS: atom_id res chain seq x y z
N ALA A 1 -5.31 -0.41 -4.64
CA ALA A 1 -4.81 0.89 -4.14
C ALA A 1 -3.72 0.64 -3.12
N LEU A 2 -2.67 1.46 -3.14
CA LEU A 2 -1.72 1.61 -2.04
C LEU A 2 -2.12 2.86 -1.24
N ALA A 3 -2.60 2.63 -0.02
CA ALA A 3 -3.20 3.63 0.85
C ALA A 3 -2.37 3.83 2.11
N LEU A 4 -2.30 5.05 2.64
CA LEU A 4 -1.78 5.27 3.99
C LEU A 4 -2.74 4.67 5.01
N ILE A 5 -2.20 4.04 6.04
CA ILE A 5 -2.99 3.58 7.18
C ILE A 5 -3.25 4.78 8.09
N ASP A 6 -4.30 5.51 7.77
CA ASP A 6 -4.85 6.57 8.61
C ASP A 6 -6.38 6.48 8.68
N SER A 7 -6.98 7.29 9.55
CA SER A 7 -8.44 7.38 9.70
C SER A 7 -9.11 8.20 8.59
N SER A 8 -8.34 8.75 7.65
CA SER A 8 -8.85 9.56 6.54
C SER A 8 -9.37 8.70 5.40
N ASP A 9 -8.86 7.47 5.25
CA ASP A 9 -9.37 6.55 4.25
C ASP A 9 -10.65 5.82 4.70
N PRO A 10 -11.79 6.00 4.00
CA PRO A 10 -13.04 5.35 4.38
C PRO A 10 -13.00 3.82 4.42
N PHE A 11 -12.11 3.18 3.64
CA PHE A 11 -11.97 1.73 3.62
C PHE A 11 -11.14 1.20 4.78
N LEU A 12 -10.29 2.05 5.37
CA LEU A 12 -9.42 1.70 6.50
C LEU A 12 -9.95 2.16 7.85
N ARG A 13 -10.88 3.13 7.86
CA ARG A 13 -11.41 3.79 9.07
C ARG A 13 -11.79 2.83 10.20
N ASP A 14 -12.35 1.67 9.86
CA ASP A 14 -12.82 0.68 10.83
C ASP A 14 -12.05 -0.66 10.76
N LYS A 15 -11.02 -0.77 9.90
CA LYS A 15 -10.31 -2.04 9.64
C LYS A 15 -8.91 -2.11 10.24
N GLY A 16 -8.29 -0.97 10.55
CA GLY A 16 -6.91 -0.90 11.05
C GLY A 16 -5.87 -1.44 10.05
N ALA A 17 -4.61 -1.49 10.48
CA ALA A 17 -3.53 -2.09 9.70
C ALA A 17 -3.66 -3.62 9.69
N CYS A 18 -3.51 -4.27 8.52
CA CYS A 18 -3.40 -5.74 8.51
C CYS A 18 -2.06 -6.26 9.04
N ALA A 19 -1.06 -5.40 9.19
CA ALA A 19 0.24 -5.74 9.75
C ALA A 19 0.67 -4.71 10.78
N LYS A 20 1.09 -5.17 11.96
CA LYS A 20 1.60 -4.29 13.01
C LYS A 20 2.85 -3.55 12.52
N GLY A 21 2.84 -2.23 12.70
CA GLY A 21 3.96 -1.35 12.30
C GLY A 21 4.00 -1.03 10.81
N SER A 22 3.01 -1.46 10.03
CA SER A 22 2.87 -1.06 8.64
C SER A 22 2.27 0.34 8.56
N PHE A 23 2.78 1.14 7.62
CA PHE A 23 2.33 2.49 7.30
C PHE A 23 1.39 2.50 6.10
N PHE A 24 1.44 1.48 5.25
CA PHE A 24 0.61 1.37 4.05
C PHE A 24 -0.23 0.09 4.03
N GLN A 25 -1.38 0.14 3.37
CA GLN A 25 -2.26 -1.01 3.15
C GLN A 25 -2.58 -1.14 1.66
N ILE A 26 -2.53 -2.37 1.15
CA ILE A 26 -3.08 -2.68 -0.18
C ILE A 26 -4.58 -2.93 -0.03
N ILE A 27 -5.37 -2.11 -0.72
CA ILE A 27 -6.83 -2.21 -0.78
C ILE A 27 -7.21 -2.69 -2.19
N PRO A 28 -7.76 -3.92 -2.35
CA PRO A 28 -8.27 -4.37 -3.64
C PRO A 28 -9.54 -3.58 -4.01
N PHE A 29 -9.68 -3.20 -5.28
CA PHE A 29 -10.89 -2.56 -5.79
C PHE A 29 -11.15 -2.98 -7.25
N PHE A 30 -12.41 -3.03 -7.65
CA PHE A 30 -12.84 -3.54 -8.96
C PHE A 30 -13.27 -2.45 -9.97
N VAL A 31 -13.39 -1.20 -9.52
CA VAL A 31 -13.73 -0.04 -10.36
C VAL A 31 -12.87 1.16 -9.96
N GLU A 32 -12.57 2.06 -10.90
CA GLU A 32 -11.82 3.29 -10.63
C GLU A 32 -12.50 4.08 -9.50
N PHE A 33 -11.82 4.21 -8.36
CA PHE A 33 -12.41 4.80 -7.15
C PHE A 33 -11.75 6.14 -6.81
N GLY A 34 -12.50 7.21 -7.06
CA GLY A 34 -12.44 8.51 -6.39
C GLY A 34 -11.07 9.19 -6.36
N LYS A 35 -10.27 8.91 -5.31
CA LYS A 35 -9.00 9.58 -5.04
C LYS A 35 -7.77 8.83 -5.56
N TYR A 36 -7.88 7.53 -5.83
CA TYR A 36 -6.75 6.68 -6.24
C TYR A 36 -6.55 6.72 -7.75
N VAL A 37 -6.05 7.85 -8.25
CA VAL A 37 -5.94 8.13 -9.69
C VAL A 37 -4.50 8.08 -10.22
N ASN A 38 -3.51 8.07 -9.34
CA ASN A 38 -2.11 8.01 -9.76
C ASN A 38 -1.66 6.56 -9.87
N LYS A 39 -1.28 6.13 -11.07
CA LYS A 39 -0.77 4.78 -11.30
C LYS A 39 0.69 4.68 -10.86
N ILE A 40 1.02 3.64 -10.11
CA ILE A 40 2.39 3.25 -9.79
C ILE A 40 2.82 2.23 -10.84
N GLU A 41 3.99 2.42 -11.43
CA GLU A 41 4.57 1.44 -12.35
C GLU A 41 4.93 0.16 -11.60
N HIS A 42 4.40 -0.96 -12.04
CA HIS A 42 4.71 -2.28 -11.50
C HIS A 42 4.59 -3.32 -12.63
N PRO A 43 5.50 -4.31 -12.72
CA PRO A 43 5.56 -5.22 -13.86
C PRO A 43 4.34 -6.12 -14.03
N THR A 44 3.63 -6.46 -12.95
CA THR A 44 2.57 -7.48 -12.95
C THR A 44 1.26 -7.04 -12.31
N LEU A 45 1.23 -5.91 -11.62
CA LEU A 45 0.10 -5.48 -10.81
C LEU A 45 -0.34 -4.11 -11.26
N GLU A 46 -1.65 -3.88 -11.21
CA GLU A 46 -2.20 -2.57 -11.43
C GLU A 46 -2.42 -1.87 -10.10
N ILE A 47 -1.51 -0.94 -9.79
CA ILE A 47 -1.45 -0.29 -8.48
C ILE A 47 -1.72 1.19 -8.65
N TYR A 48 -2.65 1.69 -7.85
CA TYR A 48 -3.04 3.10 -7.84
C TYR A 48 -2.85 3.69 -6.44
N THR A 49 -2.55 4.97 -6.37
CA THR A 49 -2.37 5.73 -5.14
C THR A 49 -3.02 7.12 -5.28
N SER A 50 -3.25 7.86 -4.18
CA SER A 50 -3.77 9.23 -4.26
C SER A 50 -2.65 10.26 -4.24
N LYS A 51 -3.00 11.53 -4.46
CA LYS A 51 -2.03 12.63 -4.35
C LYS A 51 -1.44 12.76 -2.95
N LEU A 52 -2.20 12.41 -1.91
CA LEU A 52 -1.72 12.45 -0.54
C LEU A 52 -0.60 11.44 -0.33
N GLU A 53 -0.85 10.16 -0.61
CA GLU A 53 0.16 9.12 -0.48
C GLU A 53 1.38 9.38 -1.36
N GLN A 54 1.20 9.91 -2.58
CA GLN A 54 2.32 10.24 -3.48
C GLN A 54 3.38 11.15 -2.82
N SER A 55 2.98 12.03 -1.90
CA SER A 55 3.91 12.91 -1.18
C SER A 55 4.87 12.16 -0.26
N TYR A 56 4.52 10.94 0.17
CA TYR A 56 5.34 10.07 1.02
C TYR A 56 6.14 9.05 0.21
N LEU A 57 5.67 8.73 -0.99
CA LEU A 57 6.20 7.65 -1.82
C LEU A 57 7.49 8.02 -2.55
N GLY A 58 7.69 9.29 -2.90
CA GLY A 58 8.86 9.71 -3.69
C GLY A 58 8.66 9.52 -5.20
N ARG A 59 9.75 9.49 -5.96
CA ARG A 59 9.70 9.45 -7.44
C ARG A 59 9.81 8.04 -8.00
N HIS A 60 10.66 7.20 -7.41
CA HIS A 60 10.93 5.85 -7.89
C HIS A 60 10.58 4.85 -6.80
N LEU A 61 9.48 4.14 -7.01
CA LEU A 61 9.01 3.13 -6.07
C LEU A 61 9.44 1.75 -6.53
N ASN A 62 9.92 0.96 -5.58
CA ASN A 62 10.05 -0.47 -5.73
C ASN A 62 9.10 -1.15 -4.73
N LEU A 63 8.13 -1.89 -5.28
CA LEU A 63 7.24 -2.74 -4.51
C LEU A 63 7.61 -4.19 -4.80
N ALA A 64 8.20 -4.87 -3.83
CA ALA A 64 8.68 -6.24 -4.00
C ALA A 64 7.89 -7.19 -3.11
N TYR A 65 7.58 -8.38 -3.62
CA TYR A 65 6.89 -9.40 -2.85
C TYR A 65 7.90 -10.31 -2.12
N ASP A 66 7.78 -10.40 -0.80
CA ASP A 66 8.51 -11.34 0.02
C ASP A 66 7.67 -12.62 0.21
N HIS A 67 8.13 -13.71 -0.40
CA HIS A 67 7.46 -15.00 -0.34
C HIS A 67 7.53 -15.67 1.06
N GLN A 68 8.55 -15.37 1.86
CA GLN A 68 8.67 -15.92 3.21
C GLN A 68 7.70 -15.23 4.16
N LEU A 69 7.61 -13.91 4.08
CA LEU A 69 6.71 -13.13 4.90
C LEU A 69 5.28 -13.09 4.34
N ASN A 70 5.07 -13.50 3.09
CA ASN A 70 3.79 -13.40 2.39
C ASN A 70 3.22 -11.97 2.49
N SER A 71 4.07 -10.99 2.15
CA SER A 71 3.80 -9.56 2.22
C SER A 71 4.66 -8.80 1.20
N PHE A 72 4.34 -7.54 0.98
CA PHE A 72 5.15 -6.63 0.16
C PHE A 72 6.06 -5.77 1.04
N SER A 73 7.28 -5.56 0.56
CA SER A 73 8.11 -4.43 0.96
C SER A 73 7.94 -3.28 -0.02
N LEU A 74 8.05 -2.07 0.52
CA LEU A 74 7.95 -0.83 -0.23
C LEU A 74 9.15 0.05 0.11
N GLU A 75 9.89 0.41 -0.92
CA GLU A 75 11.02 1.32 -0.80
C GLU A 75 10.98 2.36 -1.91
N ASN A 76 11.62 3.49 -1.65
CA ASN A 76 11.87 4.50 -2.64
C ASN A 76 13.37 4.70 -2.86
N GLU A 77 13.75 5.70 -3.65
CA GLU A 77 15.14 5.99 -3.96
C GLU A 77 16.02 6.38 -2.76
N ILE A 78 15.44 6.61 -1.58
CA ILE A 78 16.14 7.10 -0.38
C ILE A 78 16.08 6.08 0.76
N VAL A 79 14.90 5.49 1.01
CA VAL A 79 14.63 4.71 2.22
C VAL A 79 13.62 3.58 1.97
N VAL A 80 13.63 2.62 2.89
CA VAL A 80 12.54 1.65 3.05
C VAL A 80 11.36 2.36 3.73
N LEU A 81 10.21 2.40 3.06
CA LEU A 81 8.98 3.03 3.54
C LEU A 81 8.12 2.07 4.36
N ASP A 82 8.07 0.81 3.97
CA ASP A 82 7.36 -0.25 4.67
C ASP A 82 8.01 -1.61 4.38
N ARG A 83 7.96 -2.52 5.35
CA ARG A 83 8.55 -3.86 5.23
C ARG A 83 7.51 -4.98 5.19
N ASN A 84 6.23 -4.70 5.46
CA ASN A 84 5.27 -5.76 5.75
C ASN A 84 3.83 -5.43 5.33
N ILE A 85 3.63 -4.98 4.09
CA ILE A 85 2.31 -4.66 3.58
C ILE A 85 1.58 -5.94 3.17
N LYS A 86 0.49 -6.30 3.85
CA LYS A 86 -0.28 -7.53 3.58
C LYS A 86 -1.33 -7.31 2.48
N LEU A 87 -1.47 -8.28 1.57
CA LEU A 87 -2.65 -8.40 0.70
C LEU A 87 -3.85 -8.72 1.59
N SER A 88 -4.89 -7.89 1.51
CA SER A 88 -6.12 -7.95 2.32
C SER A 88 -6.50 -9.37 2.76
N ASN A 89 -6.16 -9.68 4.01
CA ASN A 89 -6.57 -10.79 4.86
C ASN A 89 -5.65 -10.64 6.08
N CYS A 90 -6.09 -9.80 7.03
CA CYS A 90 -5.32 -9.55 8.24
C CYS A 90 -5.27 -10.86 9.04
N PHE A 91 -4.20 -11.65 8.88
CA PHE A 91 -3.94 -12.79 9.74
C PHE A 91 -3.38 -12.23 11.05
N PHE A 92 -4.25 -12.01 12.03
CA PHE A 92 -3.81 -11.88 13.41
C PHE A 92 -3.42 -13.29 13.87
N SER A 93 -2.15 -13.64 13.74
CA SER A 93 -1.56 -14.77 14.47
C SER A 93 -1.14 -14.31 15.85
#